data_AF-E6WKF3-F1
#
_entry.id   AF-E6WKF3-F1
#
_cell.length_a   1.000
_cell.length_b   1.000
_cell.length_c   1.000
_cell.angle_alpha   90.00
_cell.angle_beta   90.00
_cell.angle_gamma   90.00
#
_symmetry.space_group_name_H-M   'P 1'
#
loop_
_entity.id
_entity.type
_entity.pdbx_description
1 polymer ?
#
loop_
_entity_poly.entity_id
_entity_poly.type
_entity_poly.pdbx_seq_one_letter_code
_entity_poly.pdbx_strand_id
1 'polypeptide(L)'
;MPAGFTAYIDGTTYDAINSMSFNFVVDILTVSGAGSKTYSLPGFSLTAAILGGRTTYGSSQITFGTSVSGQVVSWSGVDTVSKVVVVATATTTGNYAGFVLNDYSVNPPVFKIAPPFTPFSLAQVIDLTPTGGQILQTNVPASMPFIAFHRSTLASGFNNVWWTEITQNGYWALQFRGNFGSAMSATRIYVFSKMMVNTPAAGFFMYDNGQIVWHQNCLPLKLTVGSTTTSDVPVAITSGVSVVVAIPVTGNSGYVRYNCYSAGFNISGTSKYEAQGGNTYNQVSYDNQQAPYQYSCSPPAYIETNIYDTYYHQALGV
;
A
#
# COMPACT_ATOMS: atom_id res chain seq x y z
N MET A 1 -39.37 13.74 15.55
CA MET A 1 -37.96 13.45 15.90
C MET A 1 -37.70 11.99 15.58
N PRO A 2 -36.74 11.64 14.70
CA PRO A 2 -36.41 10.24 14.49
C PRO A 2 -35.77 9.71 15.77
N ALA A 3 -36.37 8.69 16.36
CA ALA A 3 -35.81 7.99 17.50
C ALA A 3 -34.60 7.18 17.02
N GLY A 4 -33.40 7.74 17.20
CA GLY A 4 -32.16 6.99 17.04
C GLY A 4 -31.95 6.09 18.25
N PHE A 5 -31.60 4.83 18.01
CA PHE A 5 -31.09 3.95 19.05
C PHE A 5 -29.59 4.17 19.18
N THR A 6 -29.11 4.46 20.39
CA THR A 6 -27.67 4.50 20.71
C THR A 6 -27.34 3.22 21.47
N ALA A 7 -26.57 2.33 20.85
CA ALA A 7 -25.99 1.19 21.55
C ALA A 7 -24.56 1.55 21.97
N TYR A 8 -24.32 1.63 23.28
CA TYR A 8 -22.96 1.71 23.84
C TYR A 8 -22.52 0.29 24.19
N ILE A 9 -21.35 -0.12 23.71
CA ILE A 9 -20.78 -1.43 24.00
C ILE A 9 -19.39 -1.21 24.58
N ASP A 10 -19.07 -1.93 25.64
CA ASP A 10 -17.76 -1.82 26.27
C ASP A 10 -16.64 -2.10 25.26
N GLY A 11 -15.60 -1.26 25.25
CA GLY A 11 -14.51 -1.31 24.27
C GLY A 11 -14.76 -0.64 22.90
N THR A 12 -15.93 -0.01 22.66
CA THR A 12 -16.20 0.76 21.41
C THR A 12 -15.86 2.26 21.53
N THR A 13 -14.78 2.62 22.23
CA THR A 13 -14.21 3.98 22.12
C THR A 13 -13.65 4.24 20.70
N TYR A 14 -13.50 3.17 19.92
CA TYR A 14 -13.18 3.17 18.50
C TYR A 14 -14.42 3.46 17.65
N ASP A 15 -14.27 4.35 16.67
CA ASP A 15 -15.26 4.51 15.61
C ASP A 15 -15.17 3.29 14.66
N ALA A 16 -15.95 2.25 14.96
CA ALA A 16 -16.07 1.01 14.16
C ALA A 16 -16.35 1.31 12.67
N ILE A 17 -16.83 2.50 12.34
CA ILE A 17 -17.03 2.95 10.98
C ILE A 17 -15.70 3.01 10.19
N ASN A 18 -14.56 3.23 10.87
CA ASN A 18 -13.24 3.26 10.24
C ASN A 18 -12.71 1.87 9.87
N SER A 19 -13.21 0.82 10.51
CA SER A 19 -12.91 -0.57 10.18
C SER A 19 -13.83 -1.18 9.12
N MET A 20 -14.89 -0.47 8.76
CA MET A 20 -15.84 -0.85 7.72
C MET A 20 -15.57 -0.11 6.40
N SER A 21 -15.91 -0.74 5.28
CA SER A 21 -15.73 -0.18 3.94
C SER A 21 -16.69 -0.86 2.97
N PHE A 22 -16.86 -0.29 1.78
CA PHE A 22 -17.55 -0.97 0.66
C PHE A 22 -16.56 -1.74 -0.24
N ASN A 23 -15.28 -1.36 -0.16
CA ASN A 23 -14.18 -1.94 -0.91
C ASN A 23 -13.06 -2.39 0.05
N PHE A 24 -12.50 -3.57 -0.17
CA PHE A 24 -11.42 -4.11 0.65
C PHE A 24 -10.30 -4.66 -0.23
N VAL A 25 -9.06 -4.39 0.13
CA VAL A 25 -7.92 -5.13 -0.43
C VAL A 25 -7.93 -6.53 0.18
N VAL A 26 -8.13 -7.55 -0.65
CA VAL A 26 -8.26 -8.96 -0.21
C VAL A 26 -6.98 -9.75 -0.43
N ASP A 27 -6.11 -9.25 -1.30
CA ASP A 27 -4.84 -9.86 -1.60
C ASP A 27 -3.82 -8.86 -2.14
N ILE A 28 -2.54 -9.15 -1.88
CA ILE A 28 -1.39 -8.55 -2.55
C ILE A 28 -0.52 -9.73 -3.00
N LEU A 29 -0.60 -10.07 -4.28
CA LEU A 29 0.12 -11.21 -4.84
C LEU A 29 1.52 -10.77 -5.26
N THR A 30 2.54 -11.53 -4.89
CA THR A 30 3.87 -11.45 -5.49
C THR A 30 3.90 -12.40 -6.69
N VAL A 31 3.97 -11.86 -7.90
CA VAL A 31 3.78 -12.61 -9.16
C VAL A 31 4.98 -12.48 -10.11
N SER A 32 5.17 -13.49 -10.95
CA SER A 32 6.08 -13.49 -12.10
C SER A 32 5.50 -14.36 -13.23
N GLY A 33 5.96 -14.16 -14.45
CA GLY A 33 5.50 -14.84 -15.66
C GLY A 33 4.02 -14.63 -15.95
N ALA A 34 3.32 -15.75 -16.16
CA ALA A 34 1.87 -15.80 -16.32
C ALA A 34 1.27 -16.76 -15.30
N GLY A 35 0.05 -16.48 -14.85
CA GLY A 35 -0.64 -17.30 -13.87
C GLY A 35 -2.00 -16.75 -13.51
N SER A 36 -2.68 -17.45 -12.61
CA SER A 36 -3.96 -17.03 -12.09
C SER A 36 -4.17 -17.49 -10.66
N LYS A 37 -5.12 -16.84 -9.98
CA LYS A 37 -5.61 -17.23 -8.66
C LYS A 37 -7.12 -17.06 -8.61
N THR A 38 -7.78 -18.08 -8.06
CA THR A 38 -9.23 -18.08 -7.83
C THR A 38 -9.51 -17.70 -6.39
N TYR A 39 -10.51 -16.83 -6.21
CA TYR A 39 -11.03 -16.42 -4.92
C TYR A 39 -12.42 -17.01 -4.68
N SER A 40 -12.82 -17.10 -3.41
CA SER A 40 -14.18 -17.49 -3.02
C SER A 40 -14.78 -16.39 -2.16
N LEU A 41 -15.23 -15.32 -2.81
CA LEU A 41 -15.76 -14.11 -2.16
C LEU A 41 -17.20 -13.85 -2.64
N PRO A 42 -18.18 -14.67 -2.20
CA PRO A 42 -19.57 -14.52 -2.62
C PRO A 42 -20.11 -13.15 -2.22
N GLY A 43 -20.83 -12.49 -3.13
CA GLY A 43 -21.35 -11.13 -2.92
C GLY A 43 -20.34 -10.00 -3.16
N PHE A 44 -19.16 -10.31 -3.70
CA PHE A 44 -18.15 -9.31 -4.07
C PHE A 44 -17.73 -9.47 -5.54
N SER A 45 -17.53 -8.35 -6.23
CA SER A 45 -16.81 -8.28 -7.50
C SER A 45 -15.35 -7.98 -7.25
N LEU A 46 -14.46 -8.49 -8.11
CA LEU A 46 -13.02 -8.26 -7.98
C LEU A 46 -12.53 -7.27 -9.03
N THR A 47 -11.53 -6.49 -8.64
CA THR A 47 -10.66 -5.75 -9.55
C THR A 47 -9.20 -6.05 -9.20
N ALA A 48 -8.31 -5.96 -10.18
CA ALA A 48 -6.90 -6.24 -9.98
C ALA A 48 -6.01 -5.27 -10.75
N ALA A 49 -4.97 -4.78 -10.09
CA ALA A 49 -4.01 -3.85 -10.67
C ALA A 49 -2.58 -4.21 -10.25
N ILE A 50 -1.65 -4.13 -11.20
CA ILE A 50 -0.22 -4.26 -10.90
C ILE A 50 0.31 -2.95 -10.33
N LEU A 51 1.11 -3.07 -9.27
CA LEU A 51 1.87 -1.98 -8.69
C LEU A 51 3.23 -1.87 -9.37
N GLY A 52 3.64 -0.65 -9.66
CA GLY A 52 5.01 -0.37 -10.05
C GLY A 52 5.95 -0.26 -8.86
N GLY A 53 7.23 -0.06 -9.17
CA GLY A 53 8.30 -0.02 -8.18
C GLY A 53 9.21 -1.23 -8.32
N ARG A 54 10.00 -1.26 -9.39
CA ARG A 54 11.10 -2.23 -9.48
C ARG A 54 12.28 -1.77 -8.66
N THR A 55 13.05 -2.73 -8.20
CA THR A 55 14.33 -2.54 -7.53
C THR A 55 15.51 -3.02 -8.40
N THR A 56 15.22 -3.63 -9.54
CA THR A 56 16.19 -4.24 -10.46
C THR A 56 16.14 -3.62 -11.84
N TYR A 57 17.29 -3.58 -12.51
CA TYR A 57 17.46 -3.09 -13.89
C TYR A 57 16.66 -3.93 -14.88
N GLY A 58 15.82 -3.29 -15.69
CA GLY A 58 15.20 -3.91 -16.86
C GLY A 58 16.05 -3.69 -18.13
N SER A 59 16.00 -4.64 -19.06
CA SER A 59 16.61 -4.54 -20.40
C SER A 59 15.64 -4.03 -21.48
N SER A 60 14.37 -3.79 -21.13
CA SER A 60 13.31 -3.38 -22.07
C SER A 60 12.16 -2.67 -21.36
N GLN A 61 11.31 -2.00 -22.14
CA GLN A 61 10.01 -1.52 -21.65
C GLN A 61 9.16 -2.70 -21.17
N ILE A 62 8.45 -2.46 -20.07
CA ILE A 62 7.74 -3.50 -19.33
C ILE A 62 6.33 -3.65 -19.90
N THR A 63 5.93 -4.87 -20.25
CA THR A 63 4.57 -5.19 -20.72
C THR A 63 3.93 -6.23 -19.81
N PHE A 64 2.95 -5.87 -19.00
CA PHE A 64 2.16 -6.82 -18.20
C PHE A 64 0.66 -6.58 -18.42
N GLY A 65 -0.14 -7.61 -18.13
CA GLY A 65 -1.58 -7.52 -18.14
C GLY A 65 -2.17 -8.18 -16.90
N THR A 66 -3.14 -7.52 -16.26
CA THR A 66 -4.05 -8.13 -15.30
C THR A 66 -5.45 -8.19 -15.89
N SER A 67 -6.15 -9.28 -15.60
CA SER A 67 -7.55 -9.44 -15.97
C SER A 67 -8.33 -10.12 -14.85
N VAL A 68 -9.62 -9.83 -14.78
CA VAL A 68 -10.54 -10.46 -13.84
C VAL A 68 -11.68 -11.08 -14.63
N SER A 69 -11.97 -12.35 -14.37
CA SER A 69 -13.16 -13.04 -14.87
C SER A 69 -13.87 -13.71 -13.70
N GLY A 70 -15.03 -13.18 -13.31
CA GLY A 70 -15.73 -13.59 -12.10
C GLY A 70 -14.85 -13.43 -10.85
N GLN A 71 -14.48 -14.54 -10.22
CA GLN A 71 -13.61 -14.59 -9.04
C GLN A 71 -12.17 -14.99 -9.37
N VAL A 72 -11.80 -15.05 -10.65
CA VAL A 72 -10.45 -15.43 -11.09
C VAL A 72 -9.68 -14.18 -11.49
N VAL A 73 -8.55 -13.94 -10.84
CA VAL A 73 -7.58 -12.92 -11.22
C VAL A 73 -6.46 -13.60 -12.00
N SER A 74 -6.16 -13.11 -13.20
CA SER A 74 -5.08 -13.64 -14.05
C SER A 74 -4.07 -12.55 -14.38
N TRP A 75 -2.80 -12.93 -14.46
CA TRP A 75 -1.69 -12.08 -14.87
C TRP A 75 -0.89 -12.72 -16.01
N SER A 76 -0.28 -11.88 -16.84
CA SER A 76 0.60 -12.31 -17.93
C SER A 76 1.65 -11.24 -18.24
N GLY A 77 2.73 -11.64 -18.90
CA GLY A 77 3.82 -10.73 -19.30
C GLY A 77 4.68 -10.21 -18.15
N VAL A 78 4.59 -10.80 -16.95
CA VAL A 78 5.34 -10.30 -15.79
C VAL A 78 6.79 -10.81 -15.84
N ASP A 79 7.67 -10.07 -16.52
CA ASP A 79 9.09 -10.37 -16.71
C ASP A 79 9.92 -10.30 -15.41
N THR A 80 9.52 -9.49 -14.43
CA THR A 80 10.16 -9.46 -13.10
C THR A 80 9.13 -9.54 -11.99
N VAL A 81 9.54 -10.08 -10.84
CA VAL A 81 8.70 -10.16 -9.64
C VAL A 81 8.05 -8.81 -9.34
N SER A 82 6.71 -8.80 -9.35
CA SER A 82 5.88 -7.61 -9.19
C SER A 82 4.73 -7.88 -8.22
N LYS A 83 4.07 -6.82 -7.73
CA LYS A 83 2.90 -6.95 -6.87
C LYS A 83 1.61 -6.71 -7.65
N VAL A 84 0.61 -7.56 -7.45
CA VAL A 84 -0.77 -7.36 -7.92
C VAL A 84 -1.65 -7.11 -6.71
N VAL A 85 -2.31 -5.96 -6.68
CA VAL A 85 -3.38 -5.68 -5.72
C VAL A 85 -4.66 -6.32 -6.23
N VAL A 86 -5.39 -7.00 -5.34
CA VAL A 86 -6.75 -7.46 -5.60
C VAL A 86 -7.70 -6.78 -4.63
N VAL A 87 -8.69 -6.08 -5.18
CA VAL A 87 -9.72 -5.37 -4.42
C VAL A 87 -11.05 -6.07 -4.63
N ALA A 88 -11.74 -6.37 -3.53
CA ALA A 88 -13.10 -6.85 -3.52
C ALA A 88 -14.07 -5.70 -3.21
N THR A 89 -15.07 -5.52 -4.06
CA THR A 89 -16.13 -4.52 -3.95
C THR A 89 -17.45 -5.25 -3.71
N ALA A 90 -18.20 -4.86 -2.68
CA ALA A 90 -19.51 -5.47 -2.44
C ALA A 90 -20.45 -5.25 -3.64
N THR A 91 -21.16 -6.29 -4.09
CA THR A 91 -22.11 -6.16 -5.22
C THR A 91 -23.44 -5.55 -4.80
N THR A 92 -23.78 -5.65 -3.50
CA THR A 92 -25.00 -5.10 -2.91
C THR A 92 -24.83 -4.94 -1.40
N THR A 93 -25.49 -3.95 -0.82
CA THR A 93 -25.65 -3.80 0.64
C THR A 93 -27.00 -4.28 1.15
N GLY A 94 -28.02 -4.35 0.29
CA GLY A 94 -29.41 -4.62 0.70
C GLY A 94 -29.66 -6.05 1.20
N ASN A 95 -28.85 -7.02 0.76
CA ASN A 95 -28.96 -8.43 1.13
C ASN A 95 -27.65 -8.97 1.77
N TYR A 96 -26.85 -8.08 2.36
CA TYR A 96 -25.58 -8.49 2.96
C TYR A 96 -25.82 -9.20 4.30
N ALA A 97 -25.29 -10.41 4.45
CA ALA A 97 -25.50 -11.26 5.62
C ALA A 97 -24.65 -10.88 6.85
N GLY A 98 -23.98 -9.72 6.84
CA GLY A 98 -23.14 -9.22 7.93
C GLY A 98 -23.51 -7.80 8.37
N PHE A 99 -22.63 -7.14 9.13
CA PHE A 99 -22.86 -5.77 9.57
C PHE A 99 -22.82 -4.78 8.40
N VAL A 100 -23.86 -3.96 8.29
CA VAL A 100 -23.96 -2.87 7.33
C VAL A 100 -24.23 -1.57 8.09
N LEU A 101 -23.47 -0.54 7.76
CA LEU A 101 -23.80 0.84 8.08
C LEU A 101 -24.39 1.49 6.82
N ASN A 102 -25.61 2.00 6.94
CA ASN A 102 -26.26 2.82 5.92
C ASN A 102 -26.32 4.25 6.43
N ASP A 103 -25.49 5.13 5.87
CA ASP A 103 -25.49 6.56 6.20
C ASP A 103 -26.28 7.33 5.15
N TYR A 104 -27.50 7.73 5.54
CA TYR A 104 -28.41 8.55 4.74
C TYR A 104 -28.31 10.05 5.06
N SER A 105 -27.38 10.47 5.93
CA SER A 105 -27.17 11.89 6.24
C SER A 105 -26.50 12.65 5.09
N VAL A 106 -25.90 11.92 4.15
CA VAL A 106 -25.24 12.42 2.94
C VAL A 106 -25.96 11.95 1.68
N ASN A 107 -25.84 12.71 0.59
CA ASN A 107 -26.42 12.39 -0.71
C ASN A 107 -25.32 12.40 -1.80
N PRO A 108 -25.04 11.26 -2.47
CA PRO A 108 -25.69 9.96 -2.31
C PRO A 108 -25.38 9.31 -0.95
N PRO A 109 -26.25 8.40 -0.44
CA PRO A 109 -26.00 7.67 0.79
C PRO A 109 -24.67 6.92 0.76
N VAL A 110 -23.99 6.87 1.91
CA VAL A 110 -22.74 6.13 2.06
C VAL A 110 -23.02 4.79 2.72
N PHE A 111 -22.54 3.73 2.10
CA PHE A 111 -22.68 2.38 2.61
C PHE A 111 -21.33 1.82 3.00
N LYS A 112 -21.25 1.18 4.17
CA LYS A 112 -20.06 0.47 4.63
C LYS A 112 -20.47 -0.88 5.20
N ILE A 113 -19.65 -1.89 5.00
CA ILE A 113 -19.90 -3.23 5.53
C ILE A 113 -18.69 -3.72 6.32
N ALA A 114 -18.91 -4.64 7.26
CA ALA A 114 -17.84 -5.45 7.83
C ALA A 114 -17.61 -6.65 6.90
N PRO A 115 -16.39 -6.95 6.44
CA PRO A 115 -16.14 -8.02 5.48
C PRO A 115 -16.30 -9.42 6.11
N PRO A 116 -16.74 -10.44 5.36
CA PRO A 116 -16.85 -11.81 5.83
C PRO A 116 -15.54 -12.60 5.62
N PHE A 117 -14.41 -11.90 5.55
CA PHE A 117 -13.07 -12.42 5.31
C PHE A 117 -12.06 -11.45 5.94
N THR A 118 -10.81 -11.90 6.14
CA THR A 118 -9.73 -11.02 6.62
C THR A 118 -9.24 -10.11 5.49
N PRO A 119 -9.47 -8.79 5.58
CA PRO A 119 -8.91 -7.85 4.61
C PRO A 119 -7.43 -7.60 4.95
N PHE A 120 -6.70 -6.98 4.02
CA PHE A 120 -5.45 -6.32 4.38
C PHE A 120 -5.74 -5.22 5.39
N SER A 121 -5.11 -5.31 6.55
CA SER A 121 -5.25 -4.34 7.65
C SER A 121 -3.90 -3.86 8.11
N LEU A 122 -3.87 -2.68 8.74
CA LEU A 122 -2.67 -2.12 9.34
C LEU A 122 -2.13 -3.10 10.39
N ALA A 123 -0.89 -3.52 10.21
CA ALA A 123 -0.22 -4.48 11.08
C ALA A 123 0.95 -3.86 11.85
N GLN A 124 1.54 -2.78 11.32
CA GLN A 124 2.61 -2.06 11.98
C GLN A 124 2.69 -0.62 11.48
N VAL A 125 3.05 0.31 12.37
CA VAL A 125 3.55 1.64 12.01
C VAL A 125 4.96 1.75 12.58
N ILE A 126 5.89 2.23 11.75
CA ILE A 126 7.30 2.34 12.12
C ILE A 126 7.79 3.74 11.78
N ASP A 127 8.34 4.44 12.76
CA ASP A 127 9.09 5.68 12.54
C ASP A 127 10.58 5.40 12.66
N LEU A 128 11.34 5.75 11.63
CA LEU A 128 12.79 5.65 11.67
C LEU A 128 13.47 6.65 10.71
N THR A 129 14.75 6.88 10.96
CA THR A 129 15.65 7.48 9.96
C THR A 129 16.60 6.38 9.47
N PRO A 130 16.34 5.78 8.29
CA PRO A 130 17.12 4.65 7.83
C PRO A 130 18.57 5.02 7.52
N THR A 131 19.50 4.08 7.70
CA THR A 131 20.87 4.18 7.21
C THR A 131 21.12 3.25 6.02
N GLY A 132 22.12 3.56 5.20
CA GLY A 132 22.40 2.79 3.99
C GLY A 132 22.65 1.32 4.26
N GLY A 133 21.89 0.43 3.61
CA GLY A 133 21.99 -1.02 3.79
C GLY A 133 21.38 -1.56 5.09
N GLN A 134 20.76 -0.70 5.92
CA GLN A 134 20.07 -1.14 7.13
C GLN A 134 18.96 -2.15 6.78
N ILE A 135 18.82 -3.17 7.61
CA ILE A 135 17.70 -4.11 7.53
C ILE A 135 16.75 -3.83 8.70
N LEU A 136 15.47 -3.65 8.38
CA LEU A 136 14.39 -3.45 9.33
C LEU A 136 13.44 -4.65 9.25
N GLN A 137 13.48 -5.53 10.24
CA GLN A 137 12.52 -6.62 10.36
C GLN A 137 11.15 -6.09 10.80
N THR A 138 10.08 -6.55 10.15
CA THR A 138 8.69 -6.25 10.51
C THR A 138 8.12 -7.31 11.47
N ASN A 139 6.92 -7.10 11.98
CA ASN A 139 6.18 -8.10 12.76
C ASN A 139 5.37 -9.07 11.88
N VAL A 140 5.39 -8.93 10.55
CA VAL A 140 4.58 -9.75 9.63
C VAL A 140 5.33 -11.03 9.26
N PRO A 141 4.78 -12.23 9.53
CA PRO A 141 5.39 -13.49 9.10
C PRO A 141 5.59 -13.54 7.59
N ALA A 142 6.70 -14.11 7.13
CA ALA A 142 7.01 -14.23 5.70
C ALA A 142 6.01 -15.11 4.93
N SER A 143 5.27 -15.96 5.63
CA SER A 143 4.17 -16.76 5.07
C SER A 143 2.90 -15.96 4.78
N MET A 144 2.81 -14.72 5.28
CA MET A 144 1.65 -13.85 5.08
C MET A 144 1.92 -12.82 3.97
N PRO A 145 0.94 -12.52 3.11
CA PRO A 145 1.03 -11.43 2.15
C PRO A 145 1.31 -10.07 2.81
N PHE A 146 2.16 -9.25 2.20
CA PHE A 146 2.69 -8.02 2.79
C PHE A 146 2.72 -6.86 1.78
N ILE A 147 2.44 -5.65 2.24
CA ILE A 147 2.73 -4.40 1.52
C ILE A 147 3.05 -3.29 2.50
N ALA A 148 3.95 -2.38 2.11
CA ALA A 148 4.30 -1.22 2.91
C ALA A 148 4.28 0.08 2.10
N PHE A 149 3.93 1.16 2.79
CA PHE A 149 3.87 2.52 2.27
C PHE A 149 4.76 3.42 3.12
N HIS A 150 5.41 4.41 2.52
CA HIS A 150 6.25 5.35 3.24
C HIS A 150 5.91 6.80 2.95
N ARG A 151 6.20 7.67 3.92
CA ARG A 151 6.22 9.12 3.73
C ARG A 151 7.27 9.79 4.60
N SER A 152 7.58 11.03 4.28
CA SER A 152 8.38 11.93 5.10
C SER A 152 7.62 12.28 6.39
N THR A 153 8.35 12.32 7.51
CA THR A 153 7.86 12.88 8.78
C THR A 153 8.32 14.32 9.00
N LEU A 154 9.09 14.88 8.06
CA LEU A 154 9.56 16.26 8.13
C LEU A 154 8.43 17.25 7.81
N ALA A 155 8.53 18.45 8.39
CA ALA A 155 7.58 19.53 8.17
C ALA A 155 7.54 20.02 6.71
N SER A 156 8.58 19.73 5.93
CA SER A 156 8.63 19.94 4.49
C SER A 156 9.62 18.98 3.85
N GLY A 157 9.36 18.63 2.60
CA GLY A 157 10.21 17.81 1.78
C GLY A 157 9.78 16.34 1.73
N PHE A 158 10.27 15.70 0.70
CA PHE A 158 9.99 14.32 0.33
C PHE A 158 10.99 13.37 0.99
N ASN A 159 10.55 12.15 1.34
CA ASN A 159 11.47 11.18 1.93
C ASN A 159 12.35 10.51 0.87
N ASN A 160 13.64 10.37 1.10
CA ASN A 160 14.58 9.76 0.15
C ASN A 160 14.87 8.29 0.47
N VAL A 161 13.82 7.47 0.59
CA VAL A 161 13.88 6.09 1.06
C VAL A 161 13.31 5.11 0.03
N TRP A 162 14.06 4.06 -0.30
CA TRP A 162 13.51 2.87 -0.93
C TRP A 162 14.18 1.61 -0.38
N TRP A 163 13.49 0.48 -0.52
CA TRP A 163 13.94 -0.80 0.00
C TRP A 163 13.65 -1.95 -0.97
N THR A 164 14.38 -3.04 -0.79
CA THR A 164 14.01 -4.37 -1.25
C THR A 164 13.35 -5.12 -0.12
N GLU A 165 12.34 -5.92 -0.44
CA GLU A 165 11.69 -6.81 0.52
C GLU A 165 12.47 -8.13 0.58
N ILE A 166 12.85 -8.53 1.78
CA ILE A 166 13.57 -9.78 2.05
C ILE A 166 12.90 -10.52 3.22
N THR A 167 13.36 -11.73 3.52
CA THR A 167 12.95 -12.47 4.72
C THR A 167 14.10 -12.52 5.72
N GLN A 168 13.80 -12.27 6.99
CA GLN A 168 14.75 -12.41 8.09
C GLN A 168 14.03 -13.04 9.29
N ASN A 169 14.62 -14.10 9.86
CA ASN A 169 14.08 -14.82 11.02
C ASN A 169 12.61 -15.30 10.87
N GLY A 170 12.17 -15.60 9.64
CA GLY A 170 10.79 -16.02 9.36
C GLY A 170 9.78 -14.87 9.21
N TYR A 171 10.23 -13.61 9.25
CA TYR A 171 9.42 -12.41 9.05
C TYR A 171 9.83 -11.66 7.79
N TRP A 172 8.92 -10.87 7.25
CA TRP A 172 9.25 -9.87 6.24
C TRP A 172 10.18 -8.81 6.82
N ALA A 173 11.17 -8.41 6.05
CA ALA A 173 12.09 -7.34 6.40
C ALA A 173 12.33 -6.41 5.20
N LEU A 174 12.59 -5.14 5.50
CA LEU A 174 12.90 -4.11 4.53
C LEU A 174 14.40 -3.87 4.55
N GLN A 175 15.07 -4.22 3.46
CA GLN A 175 16.49 -3.91 3.27
C GLN A 175 16.58 -2.58 2.51
N PHE A 176 16.99 -1.53 3.21
CA PHE A 176 17.12 -0.22 2.61
C PHE A 176 18.30 -0.15 1.64
N ARG A 177 18.18 0.72 0.64
CA ARG A 177 19.24 0.98 -0.35
C ARG A 177 20.59 1.25 0.29
N GLY A 178 21.67 0.94 -0.41
CA GLY A 178 23.03 1.36 -0.05
C GLY A 178 23.20 2.88 -0.02
N ASN A 179 24.34 3.33 0.50
CA ASN A 179 24.70 4.75 0.47
C ASN A 179 25.14 5.15 -0.94
N PHE A 180 24.38 6.04 -1.58
CA PHE A 180 24.63 6.55 -2.94
C PHE A 180 24.79 8.07 -2.96
N GLY A 181 25.34 8.66 -1.90
CA GLY A 181 25.66 10.10 -1.83
C GLY A 181 24.54 11.00 -1.32
N SER A 182 23.28 10.55 -1.33
CA SER A 182 22.17 11.23 -0.62
C SER A 182 21.74 10.44 0.61
N ALA A 183 21.77 11.10 1.77
CA ALA A 183 21.26 10.54 3.02
C ALA A 183 19.77 10.21 2.90
N MET A 184 19.36 9.11 3.52
CA MET A 184 17.94 8.81 3.73
C MET A 184 17.41 9.71 4.84
N SER A 185 16.15 10.12 4.72
CA SER A 185 15.50 11.03 5.65
C SER A 185 14.52 10.30 6.57
N ALA A 186 14.15 10.98 7.67
CA ALA A 186 13.16 10.49 8.61
C ALA A 186 11.86 10.12 7.89
N THR A 187 11.41 8.89 8.12
CA THR A 187 10.26 8.31 7.42
C THR A 187 9.35 7.55 8.37
N ARG A 188 8.06 7.62 8.07
CA ARG A 188 7.04 6.76 8.64
C ARG A 188 6.69 5.69 7.62
N ILE A 189 6.69 4.44 8.05
CA ILE A 189 6.33 3.26 7.26
C ILE A 189 5.05 2.66 7.83
N TYR A 190 4.04 2.47 6.95
CA TYR A 190 2.80 1.79 7.26
C TYR A 190 2.84 0.40 6.64
N VAL A 191 2.78 -0.62 7.48
CA VAL A 191 2.80 -2.02 7.07
C VAL A 191 1.39 -2.57 7.11
N PHE A 192 0.95 -3.16 6.01
CA PHE A 192 -0.33 -3.84 5.90
C PHE A 192 -0.12 -5.31 5.56
N SER A 193 -0.93 -6.15 6.16
CA SER A 193 -0.91 -7.60 5.95
C SER A 193 -2.30 -8.19 6.11
N LYS A 194 -2.51 -9.37 5.53
CA LYS A 194 -3.74 -10.15 5.66
C LYS A 194 -3.73 -10.94 6.98
N MET A 195 -3.75 -10.23 8.10
CA MET A 195 -3.75 -10.83 9.43
C MET A 195 -4.54 -9.98 10.42
N MET A 196 -5.06 -10.64 11.46
CA MET A 196 -5.70 -9.99 12.59
C MET A 196 -4.64 -9.54 13.59
N VAL A 197 -4.74 -8.28 14.05
CA VAL A 197 -3.82 -7.68 15.02
C VAL A 197 -4.63 -7.09 16.17
N ASN A 198 -4.13 -7.24 17.39
CA ASN A 198 -4.73 -6.69 18.62
C ASN A 198 -6.23 -6.98 18.75
N THR A 199 -6.60 -8.26 18.66
CA THR A 199 -8.00 -8.66 18.82
C THR A 199 -8.51 -8.29 20.21
N PRO A 200 -9.53 -7.43 20.33
CA PRO A 200 -10.02 -6.97 21.63
C PRO A 200 -10.76 -8.10 22.36
N ALA A 201 -10.86 -7.99 23.69
CA ALA A 201 -11.60 -8.96 24.51
C ALA A 201 -13.13 -8.88 24.30
N ALA A 202 -13.64 -7.71 23.90
CA ALA A 202 -15.05 -7.45 23.62
C ALA A 202 -15.20 -6.45 22.46
N GLY A 203 -16.32 -6.52 21.73
CA GLY A 203 -16.60 -5.68 20.57
C GLY A 203 -17.40 -6.39 19.47
N PHE A 204 -17.43 -5.80 18.28
CA PHE A 204 -17.96 -6.42 17.07
C PHE A 204 -16.90 -7.29 16.40
N PHE A 205 -17.32 -8.50 16.04
CA PHE A 205 -16.50 -9.48 15.36
C PHE A 205 -17.30 -10.09 14.22
N MET A 206 -16.62 -10.40 13.13
CA MET A 206 -17.13 -11.27 12.07
C MET A 206 -16.41 -12.60 12.16
N TYR A 207 -17.17 -13.68 12.00
CA TYR A 207 -16.65 -15.04 11.99
C TYR A 207 -16.88 -15.69 10.63
N ASP A 208 -15.92 -16.46 10.17
CA ASP A 208 -16.08 -17.41 9.08
C ASP A 208 -15.56 -18.78 9.55
N ASN A 209 -16.40 -19.81 9.43
CA ASN A 209 -16.09 -21.18 9.85
C ASN A 209 -15.49 -21.30 11.27
N GLY A 210 -16.01 -20.51 12.22
CA GLY A 210 -15.57 -20.51 13.62
C GLY A 210 -14.29 -19.73 13.91
N GLN A 211 -13.69 -19.06 12.92
CA GLN A 211 -12.53 -18.18 13.09
C GLN A 211 -12.91 -16.72 12.97
N ILE A 212 -12.31 -15.86 13.80
CA ILE A 212 -12.46 -14.41 13.67
C ILE A 212 -11.75 -13.97 12.39
N VAL A 213 -12.51 -13.36 11.47
CA VAL A 213 -11.98 -12.85 10.21
C VAL A 213 -11.91 -11.32 10.17
N TRP A 214 -12.64 -10.64 11.04
CA TRP A 214 -12.59 -9.19 11.19
C TRP A 214 -13.07 -8.79 12.59
N HIS A 215 -12.59 -7.66 13.09
CA HIS A 215 -13.12 -7.04 14.31
C HIS A 215 -13.11 -5.52 14.21
N GLN A 216 -13.87 -4.88 15.09
CA GLN A 216 -14.06 -3.44 15.07
C GLN A 216 -12.75 -2.65 15.10
N ASN A 217 -11.69 -3.09 15.77
CA ASN A 217 -10.41 -2.34 15.85
C ASN A 217 -9.52 -2.46 14.59
N CYS A 218 -9.91 -3.22 13.56
CA CYS A 218 -9.09 -3.33 12.35
C CYS A 218 -9.02 -1.99 11.62
N LEU A 219 -7.89 -1.66 11.01
CA LEU A 219 -7.79 -0.55 10.06
C LEU A 219 -7.50 -1.11 8.65
N PRO A 220 -8.55 -1.42 7.86
CA PRO A 220 -8.38 -1.95 6.52
C PRO A 220 -7.60 -0.99 5.61
N LEU A 221 -6.81 -1.56 4.71
CA LEU A 221 -6.06 -0.84 3.71
C LEU A 221 -7.01 -0.18 2.69
N LYS A 222 -7.06 1.15 2.73
CA LYS A 222 -7.68 2.01 1.72
C LYS A 222 -6.57 2.60 0.87
N LEU A 223 -6.45 2.12 -0.37
CA LEU A 223 -5.43 2.55 -1.33
C LEU A 223 -6.05 3.01 -2.64
N THR A 224 -5.28 3.82 -3.36
CA THR A 224 -5.53 4.17 -4.75
C THR A 224 -4.32 3.72 -5.58
N VAL A 225 -4.56 2.93 -6.63
CA VAL A 225 -3.55 2.58 -7.63
C VAL A 225 -3.71 3.52 -8.83
N GLY A 226 -2.61 3.92 -9.45
CA GLY A 226 -2.67 4.49 -10.80
C GLY A 226 -2.07 5.88 -10.98
N SER A 227 -1.75 6.59 -9.90
CA SER A 227 -1.13 7.92 -10.03
C SER A 227 -0.35 8.36 -8.80
N THR A 228 0.47 9.38 -9.03
CA THR A 228 0.91 10.34 -8.02
C THR A 228 -0.29 11.20 -7.59
N THR A 229 -0.22 11.84 -6.42
CA THR A 229 -1.33 12.66 -5.90
C THR A 229 -0.86 13.90 -5.17
N THR A 230 -1.77 14.84 -5.03
CA THR A 230 -1.69 15.98 -4.11
C THR A 230 -2.95 15.95 -3.25
N SER A 231 -2.81 16.02 -1.92
CA SER A 231 -3.92 15.93 -0.97
C SER A 231 -3.78 16.94 0.16
N ASP A 232 -4.92 17.36 0.72
CA ASP A 232 -4.98 18.21 1.90
C ASP A 232 -4.70 17.42 3.20
N VAL A 233 -4.71 16.09 3.12
CA VAL A 233 -4.33 15.21 4.23
C VAL A 233 -3.02 14.49 3.95
N PRO A 234 -2.28 14.07 4.99
CA PRO A 234 -1.07 13.26 4.83
C PRO A 234 -1.23 12.07 3.88
N VAL A 235 -0.23 11.85 3.01
CA VAL A 235 -0.20 10.70 2.09
C VAL A 235 1.08 9.91 2.22
N ALA A 236 1.01 8.60 1.98
CA ALA A 236 2.15 7.70 1.85
C ALA A 236 2.06 6.89 0.56
N ILE A 237 3.21 6.43 0.06
CA ILE A 237 3.35 5.81 -1.26
C ILE A 237 4.10 4.48 -1.16
N THR A 238 3.82 3.55 -2.07
CA THR A 238 4.60 2.32 -2.22
C THR A 238 6.04 2.61 -2.62
N SER A 239 6.98 1.81 -2.12
CA SER A 239 8.39 1.96 -2.43
C SER A 239 8.78 1.44 -3.81
N GLY A 240 9.78 2.07 -4.42
CA GLY A 240 10.46 1.56 -5.61
C GLY A 240 10.93 2.64 -6.58
N VAL A 241 11.67 2.21 -7.60
CA VAL A 241 12.09 3.07 -8.72
C VAL A 241 10.88 3.34 -9.60
N SER A 242 10.67 4.61 -9.96
CA SER A 242 9.58 5.06 -10.82
C SER A 242 10.01 5.11 -12.29
N VAL A 243 11.21 5.62 -12.55
CA VAL A 243 11.80 5.71 -13.88
C VAL A 243 13.32 5.71 -13.78
N VAL A 244 13.95 5.06 -14.76
CA VAL A 244 15.38 5.15 -15.03
C VAL A 244 15.59 5.82 -16.37
N VAL A 245 16.37 6.91 -16.37
CA VAL A 245 16.63 7.73 -17.56
C VAL A 245 18.13 7.86 -17.77
N ALA A 246 18.60 7.59 -18.98
CA ALA A 246 19.97 7.84 -19.40
C ALA A 246 20.04 9.21 -20.10
N ILE A 247 20.81 10.13 -19.54
CA ILE A 247 20.97 11.51 -19.98
C ILE A 247 22.36 11.64 -20.61
N PRO A 248 22.49 11.68 -21.95
CA PRO A 248 23.79 11.82 -22.61
C PRO A 248 24.34 13.24 -22.42
N VAL A 249 25.67 13.37 -22.23
CA VAL A 249 26.37 14.66 -22.09
C VAL A 249 27.26 14.92 -23.29
N THR A 250 27.96 13.91 -23.78
CA THR A 250 28.80 14.00 -24.99
C THR A 250 29.03 12.62 -25.55
N GLY A 251 28.69 12.40 -26.82
CA GLY A 251 28.82 11.09 -27.46
C GLY A 251 28.15 9.98 -26.66
N ASN A 252 28.97 9.05 -26.18
CA ASN A 252 28.60 7.82 -25.49
C ASN A 252 28.79 7.90 -23.96
N SER A 253 28.99 9.11 -23.44
CA SER A 253 29.17 9.37 -22.02
C SER A 253 28.02 10.24 -21.50
N GLY A 254 27.58 9.99 -20.27
CA GLY A 254 26.48 10.72 -19.67
C GLY A 254 26.17 10.29 -18.24
N TYR A 255 24.91 10.44 -17.83
CA TYR A 255 24.43 10.07 -16.50
C TYR A 255 23.18 9.19 -16.55
N VAL A 256 23.11 8.15 -15.73
CA VAL A 256 21.86 7.46 -15.44
C VAL A 256 21.24 8.04 -14.19
N ARG A 257 19.99 8.47 -14.29
CA ARG A 257 19.18 8.98 -13.20
C ARG A 257 18.16 7.95 -12.76
N TYR A 258 18.05 7.76 -11.44
CA TYR A 258 17.01 6.96 -10.81
C TYR A 258 16.06 7.89 -10.08
N ASN A 259 14.84 7.97 -10.59
CA ASN A 259 13.76 8.57 -9.84
C ASN A 259 13.04 7.47 -9.05
N CYS A 260 12.64 7.79 -7.84
CA CYS A 260 11.92 6.87 -6.99
C CYS A 260 10.60 7.49 -6.53
N TYR A 261 9.68 6.62 -6.15
CA TYR A 261 8.46 7.02 -5.45
C TYR A 261 8.81 7.63 -4.11
N SER A 262 8.13 8.71 -3.75
CA SER A 262 8.38 9.45 -2.54
C SER A 262 7.16 10.26 -2.12
N ALA A 263 6.96 10.43 -0.83
CA ALA A 263 5.85 11.21 -0.30
C ALA A 263 6.28 12.16 0.82
N GLY A 264 5.60 13.29 0.95
CA GLY A 264 5.91 14.31 1.94
C GLY A 264 5.06 15.57 1.79
N PHE A 265 5.32 16.59 2.61
CA PHE A 265 4.66 17.89 2.50
C PHE A 265 5.49 18.83 1.63
N ASN A 266 4.88 19.43 0.60
CA ASN A 266 5.59 20.29 -0.34
C ASN A 266 5.31 21.78 -0.04
N ILE A 267 6.02 22.35 0.93
CA ILE A 267 5.82 23.76 1.31
C ILE A 267 6.20 24.74 0.17
N SER A 268 7.16 24.37 -0.67
CA SER A 268 7.72 25.26 -1.70
C SER A 268 6.95 25.22 -3.02
N GLY A 269 6.08 24.24 -3.20
CA GLY A 269 5.25 24.07 -4.39
C GLY A 269 3.77 24.23 -4.05
N THR A 270 3.06 23.12 -3.88
CA THR A 270 1.60 23.11 -3.74
C THR A 270 1.12 23.53 -2.34
N SER A 271 2.01 23.57 -1.34
CA SER A 271 1.65 23.70 0.08
C SER A 271 0.68 22.61 0.55
N LYS A 272 0.78 21.42 -0.05
CA LYS A 272 -0.05 20.24 0.23
C LYS A 272 0.82 19.00 0.42
N TYR A 273 0.21 17.92 0.90
CA TYR A 273 0.85 16.62 0.91
C TYR A 273 0.87 16.03 -0.49
N GLU A 274 1.98 15.42 -0.87
CA GLU A 274 2.18 14.89 -2.20
C GLU A 274 2.78 13.49 -2.14
N ALA A 275 2.31 12.62 -3.04
CA ALA A 275 2.91 11.34 -3.35
C ALA A 275 3.37 11.40 -4.80
N GLN A 276 4.67 11.36 -5.07
CA GLN A 276 5.24 11.62 -6.39
C GLN A 276 6.24 10.53 -6.84
N GLY A 277 6.53 10.49 -8.15
CA GLY A 277 7.54 9.63 -8.74
C GLY A 277 8.71 10.39 -9.37
N GLY A 278 8.81 11.71 -9.18
CA GLY A 278 9.86 12.54 -9.79
C GLY A 278 11.12 12.72 -8.96
N ASN A 279 11.15 12.20 -7.72
CA ASN A 279 12.21 12.50 -6.79
C ASN A 279 13.50 11.75 -7.17
N THR A 280 14.57 12.50 -7.45
CA THR A 280 15.85 11.95 -7.90
C THR A 280 16.66 11.47 -6.70
N TYR A 281 16.90 10.16 -6.63
CA TYR A 281 17.60 9.54 -5.50
C TYR A 281 19.07 9.27 -5.76
N ASN A 282 19.42 9.05 -7.04
CA ASN A 282 20.78 8.71 -7.45
C ASN A 282 21.02 9.15 -8.89
N GLN A 283 22.26 9.56 -9.16
CA GLN A 283 22.78 9.83 -10.49
C GLN A 283 24.17 9.20 -10.62
N VAL A 284 24.33 8.30 -11.59
CA VAL A 284 25.60 7.58 -11.81
C VAL A 284 26.12 7.93 -13.20
N SER A 285 27.37 8.36 -13.31
CA SER A 285 28.01 8.58 -14.61
C SER A 285 28.19 7.26 -15.35
N TYR A 286 27.99 7.26 -16.65
CA TYR A 286 28.36 6.16 -17.54
C TYR A 286 29.28 6.68 -18.64
N ASP A 287 30.20 5.83 -19.07
CA ASP A 287 31.09 6.08 -20.19
C ASP A 287 31.17 4.80 -21.03
N ASN A 288 30.16 4.59 -21.87
CA ASN A 288 29.90 3.32 -22.54
C ASN A 288 29.54 3.55 -24.01
N GLN A 289 30.07 2.73 -24.93
CA GLN A 289 29.72 2.82 -26.36
C GLN A 289 28.21 2.70 -26.69
N GLN A 290 27.38 2.32 -25.71
CA GLN A 290 25.92 2.33 -25.77
C GLN A 290 25.35 2.89 -24.46
N ALA A 291 24.44 3.85 -24.57
CA ALA A 291 23.74 4.41 -23.42
C ALA A 291 22.94 3.32 -22.67
N PRO A 292 22.91 3.34 -21.32
CA PRO A 292 22.12 2.39 -20.53
C PRO A 292 20.63 2.44 -20.89
N TYR A 293 19.96 1.30 -20.81
CA TYR A 293 18.52 1.19 -21.10
C TYR A 293 17.69 2.08 -20.18
N GLN A 294 16.70 2.75 -20.76
CA GLN A 294 15.70 3.53 -20.05
C GLN A 294 14.44 2.70 -19.85
N TYR A 295 13.79 2.85 -18.71
CA TYR A 295 12.51 2.21 -18.45
C TYR A 295 11.68 3.01 -17.44
N SER A 296 10.37 3.00 -17.63
CA SER A 296 9.40 3.45 -16.63
C SER A 296 8.77 2.24 -15.95
N CYS A 297 8.50 2.38 -14.66
CA CYS A 297 7.72 1.41 -13.90
C CYS A 297 6.23 1.78 -13.97
N SER A 298 5.36 0.80 -13.72
CA SER A 298 3.92 0.98 -13.56
C SER A 298 3.60 2.04 -12.50
N PRO A 299 2.39 2.59 -12.43
CA PRO A 299 2.07 3.55 -11.39
C PRO A 299 2.19 2.93 -9.97
N PRO A 300 2.55 3.74 -8.97
CA PRO A 300 2.57 3.32 -7.58
C PRO A 300 1.15 3.16 -7.05
N ALA A 301 1.04 2.68 -5.82
CA ALA A 301 -0.14 2.93 -5.00
C ALA A 301 0.17 3.99 -3.92
N TYR A 302 -0.84 4.76 -3.55
CA TYR A 302 -0.78 5.67 -2.41
C TYR A 302 -1.94 5.42 -1.45
N ILE A 303 -1.75 5.87 -0.22
CA ILE A 303 -2.76 5.89 0.84
C ILE A 303 -2.83 7.29 1.45
N GLU A 304 -4.02 7.73 1.83
CA GLU A 304 -4.18 8.84 2.76
C GLU A 304 -4.03 8.31 4.18
N THR A 305 -3.21 8.96 5.00
CA THR A 305 -2.76 8.41 6.28
C THR A 305 -3.43 9.01 7.50
N ASN A 306 -4.27 10.03 7.35
CA ASN A 306 -4.96 10.68 8.46
C ASN A 306 -5.70 9.67 9.37
N ILE A 307 -6.40 8.69 8.80
CA ILE A 307 -7.09 7.68 9.61
C ILE A 307 -6.09 6.77 10.35
N TYR A 308 -4.99 6.37 9.69
CA TYR A 308 -4.01 5.48 10.31
C TYR A 308 -3.25 6.22 11.39
N ASP A 309 -2.83 7.47 11.14
CA ASP A 309 -2.14 8.31 12.10
C ASP A 309 -2.98 8.59 13.36
N THR A 310 -4.30 8.70 13.20
CA THR A 310 -5.22 8.97 14.31
C THR A 310 -5.48 7.71 15.15
N TYR A 311 -5.60 6.54 14.51
CA TYR A 311 -6.15 5.35 15.17
C TYR A 311 -5.18 4.16 15.30
N TYR A 312 -3.93 4.25 14.82
CA TYR A 312 -3.02 3.10 14.83
C TYR A 312 -2.73 2.56 16.24
N HIS A 313 -2.61 3.42 17.25
CA HIS A 313 -2.38 2.99 18.63
C HIS A 313 -3.44 2.01 19.12
N GLN A 314 -4.71 2.34 18.88
CA GLN A 314 -5.83 1.48 19.23
C GLN A 314 -5.89 0.21 18.37
N ALA A 315 -5.66 0.32 17.06
CA ALA A 315 -5.67 -0.81 16.16
C ALA A 315 -4.54 -1.81 16.41
N LEU A 316 -3.40 -1.34 16.93
CA LEU A 316 -2.20 -2.15 17.16
C LEU A 316 -1.98 -2.52 18.63
N GLY A 317 -2.67 -1.87 19.56
CA GLY A 317 -2.55 -2.14 21.00
C GLY A 317 -1.27 -1.60 21.62
N VAL A 318 -0.80 -0.44 21.16
CA VAL A 318 0.47 0.20 21.54
C VAL A 318 0.30 1.60 22.09
#